data_AF-A0A853EM84-F1
#
_entry.id   AF-A0A853EM84-F1
#
_cell.length_a   1.000
_cell.length_b   1.000
_cell.length_c   1.000
_cell.angle_alpha   90.00
_cell.angle_beta   90.00
_cell.angle_gamma   90.00
#
_symmetry.space_group_name_H-M   'P 1'
#
loop_
_entity.id
_entity.type
_entity.pdbx_description
1 polymer ?
#
loop_
_entity_poly.entity_id
_entity_poly.type
_entity_poly.pdbx_seq_one_letter_code
_entity_poly.pdbx_strand_id
1 'polypeptide(L)'
;MGPGEFSPGELLKIALATCNTLSADHRLAKALGEGFAATVGCSTLKNEAEERYESFQVEIVTDLSGLDESKRSVLAERVEGAIKRSCTVGHTLEKGAAITLEIVDPDED
;
A
#
# COMPACT_ATOMS: atom_id res chain seq x y z
N MET A 1 -8.88 -2.44 -21.66
CA MET A 1 -8.84 -3.39 -20.52
C MET A 1 -9.99 -4.35 -20.72
N GLY A 2 -9.69 -5.63 -20.85
CA GLY A 2 -10.70 -6.68 -20.99
C GLY A 2 -11.39 -7.00 -19.66
N PRO A 3 -12.56 -7.65 -19.68
CA PRO A 3 -13.19 -8.15 -18.47
C PRO A 3 -12.26 -9.12 -17.72
N GLY A 4 -12.02 -8.86 -16.44
CA GLY A 4 -11.15 -9.68 -15.57
C GLY A 4 -9.68 -9.23 -15.49
N GLU A 5 -9.29 -8.19 -16.22
CA GLU A 5 -7.94 -7.62 -16.15
C GLU A 5 -7.87 -6.47 -15.15
N PHE A 6 -6.81 -6.42 -14.35
CA PHE A 6 -6.52 -5.24 -13.54
C PHE A 6 -6.03 -4.09 -14.41
N SER A 7 -6.61 -2.91 -14.19
CA SER A 7 -6.05 -1.66 -14.68
C SER A 7 -4.71 -1.35 -14.05
N PRO A 8 -3.83 -0.57 -14.71
CA PRO A 8 -2.60 -0.07 -14.09
C PRO A 8 -2.86 0.67 -12.77
N GLY A 9 -3.99 1.38 -12.67
CA GLY A 9 -4.43 2.01 -11.43
C GLY A 9 -4.75 1.03 -10.31
N GLU A 10 -5.44 -0.06 -10.63
CA GLU A 10 -5.71 -1.15 -9.67
C GLU A 10 -4.43 -1.87 -9.27
N LEU A 11 -3.51 -2.11 -10.21
CA LEU A 11 -2.20 -2.68 -9.90
C LEU A 11 -1.40 -1.78 -8.96
N LEU A 12 -1.45 -0.46 -9.15
CA LEU A 12 -0.81 0.50 -8.24
C LEU A 12 -1.43 0.46 -6.83
N LYS A 13 -2.77 0.39 -6.74
CA LYS A 13 -3.49 0.21 -5.46
C LYS A 13 -3.08 -1.09 -4.77
N ILE A 14 -3.02 -2.20 -5.50
CA ILE A 14 -2.59 -3.50 -4.99
C ILE A 14 -1.14 -3.42 -4.50
N ALA A 15 -0.23 -2.83 -5.29
CA ALA A 15 1.16 -2.66 -4.92
C ALA A 15 1.30 -1.87 -3.60
N LEU A 16 0.57 -0.76 -3.45
CA LEU A 16 0.59 0.03 -2.22
C LEU A 16 -0.02 -0.73 -1.03
N ALA A 17 -1.18 -1.36 -1.22
CA ALA A 17 -1.86 -2.16 -0.21
C ALA A 17 -0.94 -3.27 0.32
N THR A 18 -0.38 -4.08 -0.57
CA THR A 18 0.54 -5.17 -0.22
C THR A 18 1.81 -4.65 0.45
N CYS A 19 2.38 -3.55 -0.05
CA CYS A 19 3.56 -2.93 0.57
C CYS A 19 3.30 -2.50 2.02
N ASN A 20 2.13 -1.91 2.31
CA ASN A 20 1.70 -1.56 3.66
C ASN A 20 1.54 -2.80 4.55
N THR A 21 0.82 -3.82 4.07
CA THR A 21 0.58 -5.06 4.82
C THR A 21 1.89 -5.77 5.16
N LEU A 22 2.78 -5.97 4.19
CA LEU A 22 4.08 -6.63 4.41
C LEU A 22 4.97 -5.82 5.36
N SER A 23 4.93 -4.49 5.29
CA SER A 23 5.69 -3.63 6.22
C SER A 23 5.15 -3.69 7.65
N ALA A 24 3.83 -3.89 7.80
CA ALA A 24 3.14 -3.99 9.08
C ALA A 24 3.15 -5.40 9.69
N ASP A 25 3.34 -6.43 8.86
CA ASP A 25 3.08 -7.84 9.16
C ASP A 25 3.67 -8.30 10.49
N HIS A 26 4.97 -8.11 10.69
CA HIS A 26 5.64 -8.53 11.93
C HIS A 26 5.06 -7.84 13.19
N ARG A 27 4.56 -6.60 13.09
CA ARG A 27 3.93 -5.90 14.22
C ARG A 27 2.53 -6.44 14.50
N LEU A 28 1.77 -6.74 13.46
CA LEU A 28 0.45 -7.36 13.55
C LEU A 28 0.55 -8.78 14.11
N ALA A 29 1.41 -9.63 13.54
CA ALA A 29 1.65 -11.00 14.01
C ALA A 29 2.08 -11.05 15.48
N LYS A 30 2.96 -10.13 15.91
CA LYS A 30 3.39 -10.04 17.31
C LYS A 30 2.24 -9.70 18.28
N ALA A 31 1.24 -8.95 17.84
CA ALA A 31 0.13 -8.53 18.69
C ALA A 31 -1.08 -9.48 18.61
N LEU A 32 -1.32 -10.07 17.44
CA LEU A 32 -2.54 -10.83 17.12
C LEU A 32 -2.29 -12.35 17.03
N GLY A 33 -1.02 -12.77 17.02
CA GLY A 33 -0.60 -14.15 16.83
C GLY A 33 -0.17 -14.44 15.39
N GLU A 34 0.69 -15.44 15.26
CA GLU A 34 1.06 -16.00 13.95
C GLU A 34 -0.19 -16.54 13.24
N GLY A 35 -0.37 -16.19 11.97
CA GLY A 35 -1.52 -16.62 11.18
C GLY A 35 -2.82 -15.83 11.40
N PHE A 36 -2.75 -14.61 11.97
CA PHE A 36 -3.90 -13.71 12.03
C PHE A 36 -4.51 -13.48 10.64
N ALA A 37 -5.83 -13.35 10.56
CA ALA A 37 -6.53 -13.04 9.32
C ALA A 37 -6.68 -11.52 9.16
N ALA A 38 -6.26 -11.00 8.01
CA ALA A 38 -6.50 -9.62 7.64
C ALA A 38 -6.95 -9.50 6.18
N THR A 39 -7.81 -8.51 5.94
CA THR A 39 -8.17 -8.05 4.60
C THR A 39 -7.58 -6.66 4.41
N VAL A 40 -7.01 -6.39 3.24
CA VAL A 40 -6.48 -5.07 2.90
C VAL A 40 -7.25 -4.46 1.74
N GLY A 41 -7.65 -3.20 1.90
CA GLY A 41 -8.26 -2.39 0.85
C GLY A 41 -7.38 -1.18 0.51
N CYS A 42 -7.49 -0.70 -0.73
CA CYS A 42 -6.93 0.59 -1.11
C CYS A 42 -7.87 1.35 -2.03
N SER A 43 -8.20 2.59 -1.65
CA SER A 43 -9.02 3.51 -2.42
C SER A 43 -8.21 4.72 -2.86
N THR A 44 -8.68 5.42 -3.89
CA THR A 44 -7.98 6.59 -4.47
C THR A 44 -8.95 7.70 -4.80
N LEU A 45 -8.52 8.94 -4.62
CA LEU A 45 -9.13 10.10 -5.26
C LEU A 45 -8.33 10.47 -6.52
N LYS A 46 -8.98 10.53 -7.67
CA LYS A 46 -8.34 10.94 -8.94
C LYS A 46 -8.59 12.43 -9.19
N ASN A 47 -7.53 13.13 -9.57
CA ASN A 47 -7.60 14.47 -10.13
C ASN A 47 -7.64 14.36 -11.66
N GLU A 48 -8.80 14.63 -12.25
CA GLU A 48 -8.99 14.49 -13.71
C GLU A 48 -8.27 15.59 -14.51
N ALA A 49 -8.10 16.78 -13.94
CA ALA A 49 -7.46 17.89 -14.65
C ALA A 49 -5.94 17.69 -14.80
N GLU A 50 -5.33 17.02 -13.81
CA GLU A 50 -3.88 16.75 -13.76
C GLU A 50 -3.53 15.31 -14.13
N GLU A 51 -4.53 14.49 -14.46
CA GLU A 51 -4.39 13.04 -14.75
C GLU A 51 -3.54 12.27 -13.72
N ARG A 52 -3.69 12.60 -12.43
CA ARG A 52 -2.97 11.93 -11.33
C ARG A 52 -3.90 11.51 -10.19
N TYR A 53 -3.39 10.65 -9.32
CA TYR A 53 -4.03 10.41 -8.03
C TYR A 53 -3.71 11.54 -7.06
N GLU A 54 -4.76 12.12 -6.47
CA GLU A 54 -4.66 13.14 -5.42
C GLU A 54 -4.30 12.51 -4.08
N SER A 55 -4.89 11.34 -3.80
CA SER A 55 -4.64 10.61 -2.56
C SER A 55 -4.87 9.11 -2.74
N PHE A 56 -4.20 8.35 -1.87
CA PHE A 56 -4.44 6.94 -1.64
C PHE A 56 -4.81 6.75 -0.18
N GLN A 57 -5.77 5.87 0.09
CA GLN A 57 -6.10 5.43 1.44
C GLN A 57 -5.95 3.91 1.49
N VAL A 58 -5.22 3.41 2.48
CA VAL A 58 -5.04 1.97 2.71
C VAL A 58 -5.73 1.61 4.03
N GLU A 59 -6.52 0.55 4.00
CA GLU A 59 -7.24 0.02 5.17
C GLU A 59 -6.80 -1.42 5.42
N ILE A 60 -6.28 -1.71 6.61
CA ILE A 60 -5.98 -3.08 7.06
C ILE A 60 -7.06 -3.47 8.07
N VAL A 61 -7.97 -4.35 7.65
CA VAL A 61 -9.10 -4.84 8.45
C VAL A 61 -8.73 -6.18 9.07
N THR A 62 -8.68 -6.24 10.40
CA THR A 62 -8.29 -7.43 11.17
C THR A 62 -9.06 -7.49 12.50
N ASP A 63 -9.14 -8.66 13.11
CA ASP A 63 -9.72 -8.81 14.45
C ASP A 63 -8.80 -8.22 15.53
N LEU A 64 -9.33 -7.25 16.29
CA LEU A 64 -8.66 -6.59 17.42
C LEU A 64 -9.43 -6.80 18.73
N SER A 65 -10.42 -7.67 18.75
CA SER A 65 -11.31 -7.91 19.91
C SER A 65 -10.55 -8.34 21.16
N GLY A 66 -9.43 -9.05 20.99
CA GLY A 66 -8.55 -9.48 22.08
C GLY A 66 -7.64 -8.39 22.67
N LEU A 67 -7.66 -7.18 22.12
CA LEU A 67 -6.85 -6.05 22.58
C LEU A 67 -7.71 -4.99 23.27
N ASP A 68 -7.25 -4.50 24.42
CA ASP A 68 -7.76 -3.30 25.07
C ASP A 68 -7.31 -2.02 24.34
N GLU A 69 -7.92 -0.88 24.67
CA GLU A 69 -7.69 0.40 23.99
C GLU A 69 -6.23 0.86 24.03
N SER A 70 -5.55 0.65 25.15
CA SER A 70 -4.13 1.00 25.30
C SER A 70 -3.26 0.17 24.35
N LYS A 71 -3.49 -1.15 24.30
CA LYS A 71 -2.78 -2.05 23.38
C LYS A 71 -3.09 -1.75 21.91
N ARG A 72 -4.32 -1.36 21.58
CA ARG A 72 -4.70 -0.96 20.21
C ARG A 72 -3.95 0.28 19.77
N SER A 73 -3.89 1.31 20.62
CA SER A 73 -3.13 2.54 20.35
C SER A 73 -1.64 2.25 20.14
N VAL A 74 -1.03 1.45 21.03
CA VAL A 74 0.38 1.03 20.89
C VAL A 74 0.62 0.20 19.62
N LEU A 75 -0.33 -0.66 19.23
CA LEU A 75 -0.23 -1.43 18.00
C LEU A 75 -0.28 -0.51 16.77
N ALA A 76 -1.23 0.43 16.74
CA ALA A 76 -1.38 1.39 15.65
C ALA A 76 -0.09 2.19 15.44
N GLU A 77 0.47 2.78 16.50
CA GLU A 77 1.72 3.54 16.42
C GLU A 77 2.88 2.68 15.88
N ARG A 78 2.98 1.42 16.33
CA ARG A 78 4.04 0.50 15.89
C ARG A 78 3.89 0.08 14.43
N VAL A 79 2.65 -0.13 13.98
CA VAL A 79 2.30 -0.46 12.59
C VAL A 79 2.63 0.72 11.69
N GLU A 80 2.14 1.91 12.02
CA GLU A 80 2.41 3.15 11.28
C GLU A 80 3.92 3.41 11.18
N GLY A 81 4.63 3.29 12.31
CA GLY A 81 6.08 3.44 12.33
C GLY A 81 6.82 2.41 11.48
N ALA A 82 6.32 1.17 11.37
CA ALA A 82 6.92 0.15 10.53
C ALA A 82 6.68 0.42 9.03
N ILE A 83 5.45 0.76 8.66
CA ILE A 83 5.09 1.18 7.30
C ILE A 83 5.95 2.37 6.87
N LYS A 84 6.04 3.41 7.71
CA LYS A 84 6.83 4.61 7.44
C LYS A 84 8.32 4.32 7.23
N ARG A 85 8.86 3.24 7.80
CA ARG A 85 10.28 2.87 7.62
C ARG A 85 10.52 2.00 6.39
N SER A 86 9.56 1.16 6.01
CA SER A 86 9.83 0.03 5.12
C SER A 86 9.02 0.01 3.83
N CYS A 87 7.93 0.79 3.70
CA CYS A 87 7.10 0.72 2.51
C CYS A 87 7.65 1.58 1.36
N THR A 88 8.47 0.95 0.51
CA THR A 88 9.07 1.59 -0.68
C THR A 88 8.02 2.20 -1.60
N VAL A 89 6.91 1.51 -1.90
CA VAL A 89 5.85 2.03 -2.77
C VAL A 89 5.25 3.31 -2.19
N GLY A 90 4.96 3.33 -0.89
CA GLY A 90 4.46 4.51 -0.19
C GLY A 90 5.44 5.68 -0.28
N HIS A 91 6.73 5.43 0.00
CA HIS A 91 7.77 6.46 -0.12
C HIS A 91 7.90 7.01 -1.53
N THR A 92 7.78 6.16 -2.55
CA THR A 92 7.80 6.56 -3.95
C THR A 92 6.60 7.43 -4.30
N LEU A 93 5.40 7.10 -3.82
CA LEU A 93 4.20 7.91 -4.08
C LEU A 93 4.24 9.26 -3.36
N GLU A 94 4.77 9.31 -2.14
CA GLU A 94 4.90 10.56 -1.36
C GLU A 94 5.94 11.53 -1.95
N LYS A 95 7.05 11.00 -2.48
CA LYS A 95 8.17 11.82 -2.95
C LYS A 95 8.20 12.02 -4.46
N GLY A 96 7.50 11.15 -5.21
CA GLY A 96 7.68 10.98 -6.64
C GLY A 96 8.95 10.19 -6.98
N ALA A 97 8.94 9.56 -8.16
CA ALA A 97 10.13 9.00 -8.80
C ALA A 97 10.33 9.68 -10.16
N ALA A 98 11.59 9.92 -10.53
CA ALA A 98 11.91 10.37 -11.88
C ALA A 98 11.59 9.27 -12.88
N ILE A 99 10.95 9.64 -13.99
CA ILE A 99 10.60 8.74 -15.08
C ILE A 99 11.41 9.18 -16.30
N THR A 100 12.22 8.28 -16.84
CA THR A 100 12.88 8.45 -18.12
C THR A 100 12.15 7.61 -19.15
N LEU A 101 11.76 8.23 -20.27
CA LEU A 101 11.21 7.53 -21.42
C LEU A 101 12.27 7.51 -22.51
N GLU A 102 12.55 6.33 -23.03
CA GLU A 102 13.37 6.13 -24.23
C GLU A 102 12.52 5.39 -25.26
N ILE A 103 12.48 5.89 -26.48
CA ILE A 103 11.87 5.22 -27.61
C ILE A 103 13.02 4.62 -28.41
N VAL A 104 13.11 3.30 -28.42
CA VAL A 104 14.16 2.56 -29.12
C VAL A 104 13.58 1.90 -30.36
N ASP A 105 14.28 2.01 -31.49
CA ASP A 105 14.02 1.17 -32.66
C ASP A 105 14.75 -0.17 -32.43
N PRO A 106 14.06 -1.32 -32.42
CA PRO A 106 14.73 -2.61 -32.30
C PRO A 106 15.69 -2.92 -33.44
N ASP A 107 15.63 -2.17 -34.55
CA ASP A 107 16.46 -2.34 -35.75
C ASP A 107 17.54 -1.23 -35.92
N GLU A 108 17.64 -0.25 -35.00
CA GLU A 108 18.80 0.66 -34.95
C GLU A 108 19.95 -0.02 -34.19
N ASP A 109 21.08 -0.23 -34.87
CA ASP A 109 22.33 -0.78 -34.29
C ASP A 109 22.91 0.07 -33.14
#